data_AF-A0A7S2MND9-F1
#
_entry.id   AF-A0A7S2MND9-F1
#
_cell.length_a   1.000
_cell.length_b   1.000
_cell.length_c   1.000
_cell.angle_alpha   90.00
_cell.angle_beta   90.00
_cell.angle_gamma   90.00
#
_symmetry.space_group_name_H-M   'P 1'
#
loop_
_entity.id
_entity.type
_entity.pdbx_description
1 polymer ?
#
loop_
_entity_poly.entity_id
_entity_poly.type
_entity_poly.pdbx_seq_one_letter_code
_entity_poly.pdbx_strand_id
1 'polypeptide(L)'
;RQKIFSLPATYIVVLSGLVGLHIELQSDASLVLVAVEPLFTTGQLPWFYASAISVHGRQLDIAFDTNGTRYGGVVGLALWVDGVLATHRPTLGRLTHILHVRPTG
;
A
#
# COMPACT_ATOMS: atom_id res chain seq x y z
N ARG A 1 -24.98 3.38 6.70
CA ARG A 1 -24.67 4.21 5.50
C ARG A 1 -23.17 4.08 5.21
N GLN A 2 -22.75 3.21 4.30
CA GLN A 2 -21.36 3.14 3.86
C GLN A 2 -21.05 4.39 3.03
N LYS A 3 -20.17 5.26 3.52
CA LYS A 3 -19.58 6.32 2.69
C LYS A 3 -18.63 5.65 1.72
N ILE A 4 -19.10 5.42 0.49
CA ILE A 4 -18.23 5.11 -0.64
C ILE A 4 -17.36 6.35 -0.82
N PHE A 5 -16.09 6.27 -0.42
CA PHE A 5 -15.11 7.29 -0.75
C PHE A 5 -14.91 7.23 -2.27
N SER A 6 -15.63 8.10 -2.99
CA SER A 6 -15.39 8.35 -4.40
C SER A 6 -14.10 9.15 -4.50
N LEU A 7 -12.97 8.44 -4.65
CA LEU A 7 -11.73 9.07 -5.06
C LEU A 7 -11.89 9.54 -6.52
N PRO A 8 -11.44 10.75 -6.87
CA PRO A 8 -11.49 11.21 -8.25
C PRO A 8 -10.70 10.24 -9.15
N ALA A 9 -11.16 10.01 -10.38
CA ALA A 9 -10.63 8.98 -11.28
C ALA A 9 -9.09 9.05 -11.48
N THR A 10 -8.50 10.23 -11.39
CA THR A 10 -7.03 10.41 -11.47
C THR A 10 -6.28 9.76 -10.31
N TYR A 11 -6.89 9.72 -9.11
CA TYR A 11 -6.30 9.14 -7.89
C TYR A 11 -6.22 7.61 -7.97
N ILE A 12 -7.18 6.97 -8.67
CA ILE A 12 -7.17 5.52 -8.84
C ILE A 12 -6.01 5.07 -9.72
N VAL A 13 -5.66 5.85 -10.76
CA VAL A 13 -4.59 5.50 -11.73
C VAL A 13 -3.22 5.47 -11.07
N VAL A 14 -2.94 6.38 -10.13
CA VAL A 14 -1.66 6.41 -9.43
C VAL A 14 -1.54 5.23 -8.45
N LEU A 15 -2.61 4.92 -7.71
CA LEU A 15 -2.59 3.85 -6.71
C LEU A 15 -2.62 2.45 -7.36
N SER A 16 -3.52 2.18 -8.29
CA SER A 16 -3.60 0.86 -8.93
C SER A 16 -2.60 0.69 -10.08
N GLY A 17 -2.16 1.78 -10.71
CA GLY A 17 -1.19 1.75 -11.81
C GLY A 17 0.24 1.92 -11.33
N LEU A 18 0.63 3.10 -10.84
CA LEU A 18 2.03 3.39 -10.51
C LEU A 18 2.51 2.60 -9.27
N VAL A 19 1.72 2.61 -8.21
CA VAL A 19 2.02 1.87 -6.97
C VAL A 19 1.68 0.38 -7.10
N GLY A 20 0.73 0.03 -7.97
CA GLY A 20 0.27 -1.35 -8.16
C GLY A 20 -0.45 -1.91 -6.95
N LEU A 21 -1.24 -1.09 -6.26
CA LEU A 21 -2.03 -1.50 -5.11
C LEU A 21 -3.25 -2.31 -5.56
N HIS A 22 -3.32 -3.55 -5.11
CA HIS A 22 -4.46 -4.44 -5.25
C HIS A 22 -4.99 -4.83 -3.87
N ILE A 23 -6.31 -4.79 -3.71
CA ILE A 23 -7.00 -5.12 -2.46
C ILE A 23 -8.02 -6.20 -2.80
N GLU A 24 -7.89 -7.37 -2.18
CA GLU A 24 -8.79 -8.51 -2.37
C GLU A 24 -9.41 -8.94 -1.05
N LEU A 25 -10.74 -8.90 -0.98
CA LEU A 25 -11.50 -9.39 0.17
C LEU A 25 -11.40 -10.92 0.18
N GLN A 26 -10.94 -11.48 1.30
CA GLN A 26 -10.90 -12.93 1.46
C GLN A 26 -12.29 -13.47 1.80
N SER A 27 -12.45 -14.78 1.65
CA SER A 27 -13.72 -15.50 1.82
C SER A 27 -14.37 -15.34 3.21
N ASP A 28 -13.61 -14.94 4.23
CA ASP A 28 -14.10 -14.73 5.60
C ASP A 28 -14.52 -13.28 5.93
N ALA A 29 -14.47 -12.36 4.95
CA ALA A 29 -14.77 -10.91 5.06
C ALA A 29 -14.04 -10.17 6.21
N SER A 30 -13.16 -10.86 6.91
CA SER A 30 -12.40 -10.41 8.08
C SER A 30 -10.94 -10.23 7.72
N LEU A 31 -10.51 -10.82 6.61
CA LEU A 31 -9.19 -10.70 6.04
C LEU A 31 -9.23 -10.00 4.67
N VAL A 32 -8.21 -9.18 4.46
CA VAL A 32 -7.98 -8.46 3.21
C VAL A 32 -6.54 -8.73 2.77
N LEU A 33 -6.36 -9.22 1.55
CA LEU A 33 -5.05 -9.32 0.93
C LEU A 33 -4.71 -7.97 0.31
N VAL A 34 -3.65 -7.35 0.80
CA VAL A 34 -3.03 -6.18 0.18
C VAL A 34 -1.85 -6.68 -0.64
N ALA A 35 -1.85 -6.40 -1.94
CA ALA A 35 -0.70 -6.64 -2.80
C ALA A 35 -0.22 -5.30 -3.39
N VAL A 36 1.10 -5.11 -3.42
CA VAL A 36 1.75 -3.94 -3.99
C VAL A 36 2.73 -4.42 -5.05
N GLU A 37 2.48 -4.08 -6.31
CA GLU A 37 3.27 -4.51 -7.46
C GLU A 37 3.54 -3.31 -8.41
N PRO A 38 4.54 -2.47 -8.09
CA PRO A 38 4.76 -1.24 -8.83
C PRO A 38 5.08 -1.52 -10.31
N LEU A 39 4.43 -0.80 -11.23
CA LEU A 39 4.55 -1.02 -12.69
C LEU A 39 5.77 -0.32 -13.33
N PHE A 40 6.76 0.07 -12.53
CA PHE A 40 7.98 0.72 -12.99
C PHE A 40 9.22 -0.06 -12.56
N THR A 41 10.31 0.09 -13.30
CA THR A 41 11.58 -0.56 -12.99
C THR A 41 12.49 0.32 -12.14
N THR A 42 13.43 -0.33 -11.45
CA THR A 42 14.47 0.33 -10.67
C THR A 42 15.29 1.26 -11.57
N GLY A 43 15.20 2.57 -11.33
CA GLY A 43 15.89 3.60 -12.12
C GLY A 43 14.95 4.64 -12.76
N GLN A 44 13.68 4.30 -12.98
CA GLN A 44 12.69 5.26 -13.50
C GLN A 44 12.17 6.20 -12.40
N LEU A 45 11.93 5.64 -11.22
CA LEU A 45 11.49 6.38 -10.05
C LEU A 45 12.29 5.91 -8.82
N PRO A 46 13.26 6.72 -8.34
CA PRO A 46 14.14 6.29 -7.25
C PRO A 46 13.44 6.24 -5.90
N TRP A 47 12.27 6.88 -5.76
CA TRP A 47 11.49 6.87 -4.54
C TRP A 47 10.04 7.28 -4.79
N PHE A 48 9.12 6.78 -3.97
CA PHE A 48 7.76 7.30 -3.84
C PHE A 48 7.22 7.09 -2.42
N TYR A 49 6.18 7.83 -2.09
CA TYR A 49 5.39 7.64 -0.87
C TYR A 49 3.92 7.81 -1.20
N ALA A 50 3.10 6.83 -0.84
CA ALA A 50 1.65 6.85 -0.98
C ALA A 50 1.04 6.67 0.41
N SER A 51 0.18 7.59 0.82
CA SER A 51 -0.41 7.64 2.16
C SER A 51 -1.89 7.97 2.12
N ALA A 52 -2.52 7.95 3.30
CA ALA A 52 -3.95 8.20 3.49
C ALA A 52 -4.83 7.17 2.75
N ILE A 53 -4.33 5.95 2.59
CA ILE A 53 -5.07 4.84 2.00
C ILE A 53 -5.84 4.15 3.12
N SER A 54 -7.16 4.33 3.17
CA SER A 54 -8.02 3.70 4.17
C SER A 54 -8.61 2.40 3.63
N VAL A 55 -8.31 1.28 4.27
CA VAL A 55 -8.81 -0.06 3.93
C VAL A 55 -9.48 -0.66 5.14
N HIS A 56 -10.80 -0.85 5.10
CA HIS A 56 -11.56 -1.54 6.15
C HIS A 56 -11.25 -1.05 7.59
N GLY A 57 -11.18 0.28 7.78
CA GLY A 57 -10.90 0.90 9.08
C GLY A 57 -9.44 0.86 9.52
N ARG A 58 -8.53 0.48 8.62
CA ARG A 58 -7.07 0.49 8.80
C ARG A 58 -6.45 1.53 7.87
N GLN A 59 -5.41 2.20 8.34
CA GLN A 59 -4.66 3.15 7.53
C GLN A 59 -3.42 2.48 6.97
N LEU A 60 -3.21 2.61 5.65
CA LEU A 60 -2.05 2.09 4.95
C LEU A 60 -1.18 3.23 4.44
N ASP A 61 0.13 3.06 4.60
CA ASP A 61 1.16 3.87 3.93
C ASP A 61 2.11 2.94 3.18
N ILE A 62 2.49 3.30 1.96
CA ILE A 62 3.36 2.51 1.08
C ILE A 62 4.51 3.41 0.65
N ALA A 63 5.74 2.92 0.78
CA ALA A 63 6.91 3.65 0.35
C ALA A 63 7.83 2.76 -0.47
N PHE A 64 8.50 3.37 -1.44
CA PHE A 64 9.69 2.79 -2.07
C PHE A 64 10.82 3.79 -1.98
N ASP A 65 12.01 3.33 -1.63
CA ASP A 65 13.23 4.14 -1.63
C ASP A 65 14.44 3.28 -1.99
N THR A 66 15.14 3.61 -3.09
CA THR A 66 16.28 2.82 -3.55
C THR A 66 17.46 2.81 -2.59
N ASN A 67 17.60 3.81 -1.72
CA ASN A 67 18.76 3.94 -0.83
C ASN A 67 18.40 4.20 0.64
N GLY A 68 17.11 4.23 0.96
CA GLY A 68 16.59 4.34 2.33
C GLY A 68 16.80 5.71 2.99
N THR A 69 17.25 6.73 2.24
CA THR A 69 17.58 8.04 2.81
C THR A 69 16.36 8.92 3.09
N ARG A 70 15.17 8.56 2.60
CA ARG A 70 13.96 9.42 2.65
C ARG A 70 12.95 9.01 3.71
N TYR A 71 12.76 7.72 3.94
CA TYR A 71 11.65 7.21 4.79
C TYR A 71 12.17 6.41 5.98
N GLY A 72 13.00 7.06 6.81
CA GLY A 72 13.44 6.48 8.08
C GLY A 72 14.38 5.28 7.95
N GLY A 73 15.18 5.20 6.88
CA GLY A 73 16.20 4.17 6.71
C GLY A 73 15.74 2.91 5.98
N VAL A 74 14.46 2.82 5.59
CA VAL A 74 13.92 1.63 4.93
C VAL A 74 14.28 1.63 3.44
N VAL A 75 15.21 0.77 3.06
CA VAL A 75 15.62 0.55 1.65
C VAL A 75 14.66 -0.42 0.98
N GLY A 76 14.11 -0.08 -0.18
CA GLY A 76 13.22 -0.93 -0.95
C GLY A 76 11.75 -0.60 -0.73
N LEU A 77 10.86 -1.56 -0.99
CA LEU A 77 9.40 -1.41 -0.93
C LEU A 77 8.89 -1.80 0.44
N ALA A 78 8.06 -0.96 1.06
CA ALA A 78 7.53 -1.18 2.40
C ALA A 78 6.06 -0.77 2.51
N LEU A 79 5.35 -1.48 3.36
CA LEU A 79 3.95 -1.22 3.73
C LEU A 79 3.87 -1.05 5.25
N TRP A 80 3.26 0.06 5.68
CA TRP A 80 2.86 0.30 7.06
C TRP A 80 1.36 0.15 7.20
N VAL A 81 0.95 -0.38 8.34
CA VAL A 81 -0.46 -0.47 8.77
C VAL A 81 -0.58 0.25 10.11
N ASP A 82 -1.44 1.26 10.16
CA ASP A 82 -1.64 2.13 11.34
C ASP A 82 -0.30 2.68 11.91
N GLY A 83 0.63 3.05 11.02
CA GLY A 83 1.95 3.57 11.37
C GLY A 83 3.00 2.53 11.77
N VAL A 84 2.65 1.23 11.78
CA VAL A 84 3.58 0.14 12.11
C VAL A 84 4.05 -0.55 10.83
N LEU A 85 5.36 -0.76 10.67
CA LEU A 85 5.92 -1.48 9.52
C LEU A 85 5.37 -2.91 9.50
N ALA A 86 4.54 -3.21 8.51
CA ALA A 86 3.80 -4.46 8.43
C ALA A 86 4.51 -5.51 7.56
N THR A 87 5.12 -5.06 6.46
CA THR A 87 5.94 -5.91 5.59
C THR A 87 6.88 -5.06 4.72
N HIS A 88 7.96 -5.68 4.27
CA HIS A 88 9.05 -5.01 3.57
C HIS A 88 9.74 -5.97 2.59
N ARG A 89 10.30 -5.40 1.51
CA ARG A 89 11.20 -6.08 0.57
C ARG A 89 12.32 -5.13 0.16
N PRO A 90 13.58 -5.59 0.05
CA PRO A 90 14.72 -4.73 -0.29
C PRO A 90 14.72 -4.21 -1.74
N THR A 91 13.89 -4.77 -2.62
CA THR A 91 13.79 -4.39 -4.03
C THR A 91 12.33 -4.18 -4.44
N LEU A 92 12.12 -3.53 -5.59
CA LEU A 92 10.82 -3.55 -6.26
C LEU A 92 10.40 -4.98 -6.58
N GLY A 93 9.11 -5.23 -6.48
CA GLY A 93 8.49 -6.52 -6.71
C GLY A 93 7.30 -6.72 -5.79
N ARG A 94 6.50 -7.74 -6.10
CA ARG A 94 5.25 -8.01 -5.40
C ARG A 94 5.45 -8.14 -3.89
N LEU A 95 4.77 -7.29 -3.14
CA LEU A 95 4.73 -7.31 -1.67
C LEU A 95 3.32 -7.62 -1.22
N THR A 96 3.13 -8.59 -0.35
CA THR A 96 1.81 -9.00 0.14
C THR A 96 1.70 -8.91 1.65
N HIS A 97 0.52 -8.57 2.13
CA HIS A 97 0.19 -8.58 3.55
C HIS A 97 -1.28 -8.96 3.77
N ILE A 98 -1.53 -9.77 4.80
CA ILE A 98 -2.88 -10.09 5.24
C ILE A 98 -3.28 -9.08 6.33
N LEU A 99 -4.30 -8.29 6.03
CA LEU A 99 -4.84 -7.29 6.92
C LEU A 99 -6.10 -7.81 7.60
N HIS A 100 -6.16 -7.71 8.92
CA HIS A 100 -7.41 -7.94 9.66
C HIS A 100 -8.29 -6.69 9.63
N VAL A 101 -9.54 -6.87 9.21
CA VAL A 101 -10.58 -5.85 9.19
C VAL A 101 -10.86 -5.35 10.61
N ARG A 102 -10.93 -4.03 10.79
CA ARG A 102 -11.40 -3.45 12.06
C ARG A 102 -12.92 -3.29 11.98
N PRO A 103 -13.69 -3.76 12.97
CA PRO A 103 -15.11 -3.43 13.05
C PRO A 103 -15.25 -1.91 13.06
N THR A 104 -16.03 -1.39 12.11
CA THR A 104 -16.46 0.01 12.18
C THR A 104 -17.64 0.04 13.14
N GLY A 105 -17.43 0.65 14.31
CA GLY A 105 -18.50 0.89 15.29
C GLY A 105 -19.57 1.85 14.76
#